data_AF-A0A401X3J1-F1
#
_entry.id   AF-A0A401X3J1-F1
#
_cell.length_a   1.000
_cell.length_b   1.000
_cell.length_c   1.000
_cell.angle_alpha   90.00
_cell.angle_beta   90.00
_cell.angle_gamma   90.00
#
_symmetry.space_group_name_H-M   'P 1'
#
loop_
_entity.id
_entity.type
_entity.pdbx_description
1 polymer ?
#
loop_
_entity_poly.entity_id
_entity_poly.type
_entity_poly.pdbx_seq_one_letter_code
_entity_poly.pdbx_strand_id
1 'polypeptide(L)'
;MRPKEKQSLSEARVSLTKFMTTIIIAVFIEGLVGVFERSGKAPEDILFPAALLIVATFMVIALGVYQKFSVSAEGEKKEKDIPE
;
A
#
# COMPACT_ATOMS: atom_id res chain seq x y z
N MET A 1 -27.31 13.26 -4.63
CA MET A 1 -25.93 13.47 -4.13
C MET A 1 -25.07 14.01 -5.26
N ARG A 2 -24.33 15.09 -5.02
CA ARG A 2 -23.70 15.91 -6.07
C ARG A 2 -22.48 15.18 -6.68
N PRO A 3 -22.30 15.16 -8.02
CA PRO A 3 -21.16 14.50 -8.67
C PRO A 3 -19.78 15.03 -8.22
N LYS A 4 -19.71 16.28 -7.76
CA LYS A 4 -18.48 16.95 -7.31
C LYS A 4 -17.87 16.34 -6.04
N GLU A 5 -18.69 15.79 -5.14
CA GLU A 5 -18.21 15.11 -3.92
C GLU A 5 -17.65 13.71 -4.20
N LYS A 6 -18.21 13.00 -5.20
CA LYS A 6 -17.73 11.66 -5.59
C LYS A 6 -16.34 11.71 -6.24
N GLN A 7 -16.07 12.74 -7.05
CA GLN A 7 -14.75 12.97 -7.64
C GLN A 7 -13.68 13.24 -6.58
N SER A 8 -13.99 14.06 -5.58
CA SER A 8 -13.08 14.38 -4.47
C SER A 8 -12.66 13.14 -3.66
N LEU A 9 -13.58 12.20 -3.44
CA LEU A 9 -13.26 10.95 -2.74
C LEU A 9 -12.33 10.03 -3.54
N SER A 10 -12.50 9.96 -4.86
CA SER A 10 -11.62 9.19 -5.75
C SER A 10 -10.20 9.79 -5.80
N GLU A 11 -10.10 11.12 -5.92
CA GLU A 11 -8.82 11.83 -5.88
C GLU A 11 -8.07 11.66 -4.55
N ALA A 12 -8.79 11.72 -3.43
CA ALA A 12 -8.22 11.49 -2.10
C ALA A 12 -7.64 10.06 -1.96
N ARG A 13 -8.33 9.04 -2.49
CA ARG A 13 -7.86 7.65 -2.48
C ARG A 13 -6.60 7.46 -3.31
N VAL A 14 -6.52 8.09 -4.48
CA VAL A 14 -5.32 8.05 -5.34
C VAL A 14 -4.14 8.72 -4.63
N SER A 15 -4.35 9.88 -4.02
CA SER A 15 -3.32 10.58 -3.24
C SER A 15 -2.83 9.73 -2.06
N LEU A 16 -3.75 9.16 -1.29
CA LEU A 16 -3.43 8.28 -0.15
C LEU A 16 -2.65 7.05 -0.61
N THR A 17 -3.04 6.42 -1.72
CA THR A 17 -2.33 5.26 -2.27
C THR A 17 -0.89 5.63 -2.61
N LYS A 18 -0.66 6.76 -3.28
CA LYS A 18 0.69 7.24 -3.60
C LYS A 18 1.51 7.49 -2.34
N PHE A 19 0.90 8.11 -1.33
CA PHE A 19 1.55 8.35 -0.04
C PHE A 19 1.95 7.04 0.65
N MET A 20 1.03 6.07 0.72
CA MET A 20 1.30 4.76 1.30
C MET A 20 2.40 4.02 0.54
N THR A 21 2.41 4.07 -0.79
CA THR A 21 3.47 3.49 -1.62
C THR A 21 4.84 4.09 -1.27
N THR A 22 4.94 5.41 -1.08
CA THR A 22 6.19 6.05 -0.67
C THR A 22 6.69 5.53 0.68
N ILE A 23 5.80 5.38 1.67
CA ILE A 23 6.15 4.82 2.97
C ILE A 23 6.65 3.38 2.83
N ILE A 24 5.94 2.56 2.05
CA ILE A 24 6.33 1.16 1.81
C ILE A 24 7.74 1.09 1.20
N ILE A 25 8.04 1.95 0.21
CA ILE A 25 9.36 2.01 -0.41
C ILE A 25 10.43 2.40 0.64
N ALA A 26 10.16 3.38 1.49
CA ALA A 26 11.10 3.79 2.55
C ALA A 26 11.40 2.64 3.52
N VAL A 27 10.37 1.90 3.97
CA VAL A 27 10.55 0.74 4.86
C VAL A 27 11.32 -0.39 4.17
N PHE A 28 11.08 -0.63 2.88
CA PHE A 28 11.89 -1.59 2.11
C PHE A 28 13.35 -1.17 2.04
N ILE A 29 13.62 0.09 1.72
CA ILE A 29 14.99 0.61 1.66
C ILE A 29 15.66 0.47 3.03
N GLU A 30 14.99 0.86 4.10
CA GLU A 30 15.51 0.75 5.46
C GLU A 30 15.80 -0.71 5.85
N GLY A 31 14.89 -1.64 5.55
CA GLY A 31 15.10 -3.07 5.76
C GLY A 31 16.28 -3.62 4.95
N LEU A 32 16.40 -3.26 3.67
CA LEU A 32 17.50 -3.70 2.80
C LEU A 32 18.85 -3.14 3.26
N VAL A 33 18.91 -1.83 3.58
CA VAL A 33 20.11 -1.19 4.13
C VAL A 33 20.49 -1.87 5.44
N GLY A 34 19.53 -2.14 6.32
CA GLY A 34 19.74 -2.82 7.59
C GLY A 34 20.33 -4.23 7.41
N VAL A 35 19.85 -4.99 6.42
CA VAL A 35 20.41 -6.31 6.06
C VAL A 35 21.85 -6.16 5.58
N PHE A 36 22.14 -5.21 4.70
CA PHE A 36 23.49 -5.02 4.17
C PHE A 36 24.50 -4.59 5.22
N GLU A 37 24.13 -3.69 6.15
CA GLU A 37 25.01 -3.22 7.24
C GLU A 37 25.36 -4.31 8.27
N ARG A 38 24.54 -5.35 8.35
CA ARG A 38 24.65 -6.44 9.34
C ARG A 38 25.06 -7.77 8.71
N SER A 39 25.10 -7.84 7.38
CA SER A 39 25.68 -8.94 6.63
C SER A 39 27.17 -9.06 6.97
N GLY A 40 27.54 -10.13 7.69
CA GLY A 40 28.90 -10.36 8.19
C GLY A 40 29.12 -10.11 9.68
N LYS A 41 28.09 -9.66 10.42
CA LYS A 41 28.08 -9.62 11.90
C LYS A 41 27.45 -10.88 12.49
N ALA A 42 27.18 -10.88 13.80
CA ALA A 42 26.49 -11.99 14.45
C ALA A 42 25.13 -12.26 13.77
N PRO A 43 24.72 -13.53 13.62
CA PRO A 43 23.46 -13.88 12.94
C PRO A 43 22.22 -13.20 13.55
N GLU A 44 22.28 -12.89 14.85
CA GLU A 44 21.24 -12.25 15.64
C GLU A 44 20.91 -10.83 15.14
N ASP A 45 21.88 -10.13 14.54
CA ASP A 45 21.70 -8.75 14.08
C ASP A 45 20.79 -8.65 12.85
N ILE A 46 20.68 -9.72 12.04
CA ILE A 46 19.90 -9.72 10.79
C ILE A 46 18.39 -9.85 11.05
N LEU A 47 17.99 -10.29 12.25
CA LEU A 47 16.59 -10.61 12.55
C LEU A 47 15.68 -9.39 12.44
N PHE A 48 16.09 -8.24 12.96
CA PHE A 48 15.30 -7.01 12.91
C PHE A 48 15.12 -6.49 11.47
N PRO A 49 16.19 -6.33 10.66
CA PRO A 49 16.05 -6.01 9.23
C PRO A 49 15.17 -7.01 8.46
N ALA A 50 15.32 -8.31 8.73
CA ALA A 50 14.49 -9.33 8.08
C ALA A 50 13.01 -9.20 8.46
N ALA A 51 12.70 -8.93 9.73
CA ALA A 51 11.35 -8.67 10.19
C ALA A 51 10.75 -7.41 9.52
N LEU A 52 11.54 -6.35 9.34
CA LEU A 52 11.11 -5.15 8.61
C LEU A 52 10.72 -5.47 7.15
N LEU A 53 11.48 -6.31 6.45
CA LEU A 53 11.14 -6.73 5.09
C LEU A 53 9.84 -7.55 5.02
N ILE A 54 9.59 -8.39 6.04
CA ILE A 54 8.32 -9.12 6.16
C ILE A 54 7.16 -8.15 6.37
N VAL A 55 7.31 -7.17 7.28
CA VAL A 55 6.31 -6.12 7.52
C VAL A 55 6.03 -5.33 6.25
N ALA A 56 7.07 -4.91 5.52
CA ALA A 56 6.93 -4.19 4.26
C ALA A 56 6.15 -5.00 3.21
N THR A 57 6.38 -6.31 3.15
CA THR A 57 5.63 -7.22 2.27
C THR A 57 4.15 -7.28 2.66
N PHE A 58 3.84 -7.39 3.95
CA PHE A 58 2.45 -7.32 4.43
C PHE A 58 1.79 -5.97 4.13
N MET A 59 2.53 -4.87 4.19
CA MET A 59 2.01 -3.55 3.80
C MET A 59 1.63 -3.50 2.32
N VAL A 60 2.42 -4.10 1.43
CA VAL A 60 2.08 -4.22 -0.01
C VAL A 60 0.81 -5.04 -0.19
N ILE A 61 0.70 -6.20 0.49
CA ILE A 61 -0.48 -7.05 0.42
C ILE A 61 -1.72 -6.30 0.92
N ALA A 62 -1.61 -5.64 2.06
CA ALA A 62 -2.70 -4.84 2.64
C ALA A 62 -3.14 -3.71 1.69
N LEU A 63 -2.19 -3.02 1.05
CA LEU A 63 -2.48 -1.99 0.06
C LEU A 63 -3.17 -2.57 -1.18
N GLY A 64 -2.72 -3.74 -1.67
CA GLY A 64 -3.36 -4.44 -2.79
C GLY A 64 -4.79 -4.88 -2.47
N VAL A 65 -5.02 -5.39 -1.25
CA VAL A 65 -6.36 -5.74 -0.76
C VAL A 65 -7.24 -4.49 -0.65
N TYR A 66 -6.71 -3.39 -0.11
CA TYR A 66 -7.41 -2.10 -0.03
C TYR A 66 -7.80 -1.58 -1.42
N GLN A 67 -6.88 -1.62 -2.38
CA GLN A 67 -7.15 -1.22 -3.76
C GLN A 67 -8.22 -2.10 -4.40
N LYS A 68 -8.18 -3.42 -4.21
CA LYS A 68 -9.20 -4.35 -4.71
C LYS A 68 -10.60 -3.98 -4.19
N PHE A 69 -10.75 -3.78 -2.89
CA PHE A 69 -12.03 -3.37 -2.30
C PHE A 69 -12.48 -1.98 -2.75
N SER A 70 -11.55 -1.04 -2.85
CA SER A 70 -11.84 0.33 -3.27
C SER A 70 -12.31 0.39 -4.73
N VAL A 71 -11.72 -0.41 -5.62
CA VAL A 71 -12.07 -0.50 -7.05
C VAL A 71 -13.39 -1.25 -7.23
N SER A 72 -13.61 -2.37 -6.53
CA SER A 72 -14.89 -3.10 -6.58
C SER A 72 -16.08 -2.21 -6.17
N ALA A 73 -15.92 -1.38 -5.13
CA ALA A 73 -16.96 -0.45 -4.69
C ALA A 73 -17.29 0.67 -5.70
N GLU A 74 -16.40 0.94 -6.66
CA GLU A 74 -16.60 1.89 -7.75
C GLU A 74 -17.17 1.20 -9.01
N GLY A 75 -16.77 -0.06 -9.28
CA GLY A 75 -17.26 -0.87 -10.39
C GLY A 75 -18.75 -1.23 -10.28
N GLU A 76 -19.21 -1.68 -9.12
CA GLU A 76 -20.62 -2.04 -8.89
C GLU A 76 -21.59 -0.84 -9.01
N LYS A 77 -21.10 0.39 -8.88
CA LYS A 77 -21.94 1.59 -8.98
C LYS A 77 -22.16 2.04 -10.42
N LYS A 78 -21.25 1.73 -11.35
CA LYS A 78 -21.43 2.04 -12.78
C LYS A 78 -22.46 1.15 -13.46
N GLU A 79 -22.61 -0.10 -13.01
CA GLU A 79 -23.57 -1.06 -13.59
C GLU A 79 -25.03 -0.75 -13.21
N LYS A 80 -25.26 -0.07 -12.08
CA LYS A 80 -26.60 0.37 -11.65
C LYS A 80 -27.10 1.67 -12.29
N ASP A 81 -26.24 2.39 -13.02
CA ASP A 81 -26.57 3.66 -13.69
C ASP A 81 -26.81 3.49 -15.21
N ILE A 82 -27.02 2.26 -15.71
CA ILE A 82 -27.44 2.00 -17.10
C ILE A 82 -28.98 2.00 -17.12
N PRO A 83 -29.64 3.05 -17.66
CA PRO A 83 -31.09 3.00 -17.89
C PRO A 83 -31.39 2.03 -19.05
N GLU A 84 -32.36 1.14 -18.85
CA GLU A 84 -33.01 0.38 -19.94
C GLU A 84 -33.68 1.31 -20.96
#